data_AF-A0A3M1H5X5-F1
#
_entry.id   AF-A0A3M1H5X5-F1
#
_cell.length_a   1.000
_cell.length_b   1.000
_cell.length_c   1.000
_cell.angle_alpha   90.00
_cell.angle_beta   90.00
_cell.angle_gamma   90.00
#
_symmetry.space_group_name_H-M   'P 1'
#
loop_
_entity.id
_entity.type
_entity.pdbx_description
1 polymer ?
#
loop_
_entity_poly.entity_id
_entity_poly.type
_entity_poly.pdbx_seq_one_letter_code
_entity_poly.pdbx_strand_id
1 'polypeptide(L)'
;MSLLERIQRLFSRPELPEQTRQLFSRARSTRELLAGLDELLTRNEIELGEIDREIERLERAERHEAERVRSGEVQGRNRRNTLYRIQRLRKQMDLCEGRARIYRHNIELHMRLIDRIQQLEAMALRGVGEAEIEQIALRFDEEREKFEETVHAGAALTGETPLGASREERELAALEREILGESRPAEAPEGELSVEPTGEPAIEANVQPLPPAGFETVVPPIERAPEPGIEAEGEAGSEAAEPRTRRLELE
;
A
#
# COMPACT_ATOMS: atom_id res chain seq x y z
N MET A 1 25.18 -22.89 -21.00
CA MET A 1 24.66 -22.02 -19.92
C MET A 1 24.04 -22.92 -18.88
N SER A 2 24.30 -22.65 -17.59
CA SER A 2 23.66 -23.39 -16.51
C SER A 2 22.17 -23.01 -16.40
N LEU A 3 21.35 -23.89 -15.82
CA LEU A 3 19.93 -23.59 -15.55
C LEU A 3 19.80 -22.32 -14.68
N LEU A 4 20.69 -22.15 -13.70
CA LEU A 4 20.74 -20.98 -12.84
C LEU A 4 21.01 -19.70 -13.62
N GLU A 5 21.99 -19.69 -14.53
CA GLU A 5 22.28 -18.51 -15.37
C GLU A 5 21.07 -18.11 -16.22
N ARG A 6 20.29 -19.09 -16.69
CA ARG A 6 19.04 -18.84 -17.44
C ARG A 6 17.98 -18.22 -16.55
N ILE A 7 17.73 -18.82 -15.39
CA ILE A 7 16.81 -18.31 -14.36
C ILE A 7 17.22 -16.87 -13.98
N GLN A 8 18.49 -16.64 -13.67
CA GLN A 8 19.01 -15.31 -13.36
C GLN A 8 18.76 -14.31 -14.48
N ARG A 9 19.00 -14.65 -15.75
CA ARG A 9 18.72 -13.74 -16.89
C ARG A 9 17.24 -13.40 -17.02
N LEU A 10 16.37 -14.39 -16.89
CA LEU A 10 14.91 -14.18 -16.95
C LEU A 10 14.43 -13.21 -15.87
N PHE A 11 15.01 -13.32 -14.67
CA PHE A 11 14.58 -12.58 -13.49
C PHE A 11 15.49 -11.39 -13.10
N SER A 12 16.48 -11.00 -13.92
CA SER A 12 17.33 -9.84 -13.64
C SER A 12 16.71 -8.49 -14.04
N ARG A 13 15.42 -8.47 -14.39
CA ARG A 13 14.73 -7.26 -14.86
C ARG A 13 14.55 -6.23 -13.74
N PRO A 14 14.51 -4.91 -14.07
CA PRO A 14 14.44 -3.84 -13.08
C PRO A 14 13.14 -3.82 -12.27
N GLU A 15 12.09 -4.50 -12.73
CA GLU A 15 10.74 -4.50 -12.16
C GLU A 15 10.59 -5.35 -10.89
N LEU A 16 11.53 -6.26 -10.61
CA LEU A 16 11.46 -7.05 -9.37
C LEU A 16 11.81 -6.20 -8.12
N PRO A 17 11.22 -6.52 -6.95
CA PRO A 17 11.61 -5.91 -5.69
C PRO A 17 13.13 -6.00 -5.47
N GLU A 18 13.71 -4.95 -4.89
CA GLU A 18 15.17 -4.86 -4.75
C GLU A 18 15.78 -6.06 -4.02
N GLN A 19 15.13 -6.52 -2.95
CA GLN A 19 15.58 -7.68 -2.18
C GLN A 19 15.62 -8.96 -3.04
N THR A 20 14.63 -9.15 -3.90
CA THR A 20 14.57 -10.25 -4.87
C THR A 20 15.72 -10.17 -5.86
N ARG A 21 15.99 -8.99 -6.43
CA ARG A 21 17.10 -8.79 -7.37
C ARG A 21 18.46 -9.06 -6.72
N GLN A 22 18.64 -8.61 -5.49
CA GLN A 22 19.84 -8.92 -4.70
C GLN A 22 19.97 -10.42 -4.46
N LEU A 23 18.88 -11.13 -4.20
CA LEU A 23 18.91 -12.59 -4.05
C LEU A 23 19.33 -13.29 -5.36
N PHE A 24 18.72 -12.92 -6.49
CA PHE A 24 19.07 -13.50 -7.81
C PHE A 24 20.54 -13.30 -8.17
N SER A 25 21.10 -12.12 -7.88
CA SER A 25 22.51 -11.83 -8.18
C SER A 25 23.52 -12.56 -7.27
N ARG A 26 23.13 -12.91 -6.04
CA ARG A 26 24.00 -13.56 -5.05
C ARG A 26 23.92 -15.08 -5.05
N ALA A 27 22.78 -15.65 -5.40
CA ALA A 27 22.56 -17.09 -5.36
C ALA A 27 23.52 -17.84 -6.29
N ARG A 28 24.15 -18.92 -5.78
CA ARG A 28 25.09 -19.76 -6.53
C ARG A 28 24.49 -21.06 -7.00
N SER A 29 23.31 -21.41 -6.49
CA SER A 29 22.55 -22.59 -6.88
C SER A 29 21.05 -22.30 -6.87
N THR A 30 20.27 -23.10 -7.60
CA THR A 30 18.81 -23.00 -7.58
C THR A 30 18.23 -23.30 -6.20
N ARG A 31 18.87 -24.21 -5.44
CA ARG A 31 18.47 -24.52 -4.07
C ARG A 31 18.65 -23.34 -3.13
N GLU A 32 19.77 -22.63 -3.23
CA GLU A 32 20.00 -21.39 -2.47
C GLU A 32 18.98 -20.31 -2.85
N LEU A 33 18.67 -20.19 -4.15
CA LEU A 33 17.68 -19.25 -4.64
C LEU A 33 16.27 -19.55 -4.09
N LEU A 34 15.83 -20.80 -4.15
CA LEU A 34 14.53 -21.22 -3.60
C LEU A 34 14.45 -20.98 -2.09
N ALA A 35 15.49 -21.35 -1.33
CA ALA A 35 15.54 -21.11 0.11
C ALA A 35 15.49 -19.61 0.45
N GLY A 36 16.16 -18.76 -0.32
CA GLY A 36 16.07 -17.32 -0.13
C GLY A 36 14.70 -16.72 -0.50
N LEU A 37 14.02 -17.28 -1.51
CA LEU A 37 12.66 -16.86 -1.85
C LEU A 37 11.67 -17.27 -0.75
N ASP A 38 11.82 -18.46 -0.16
CA ASP A 38 11.02 -18.91 0.98
C ASP A 38 11.22 -18.01 2.21
N GLU A 39 12.46 -17.56 2.46
CA GLU A 39 12.76 -16.62 3.54
C GLU A 39 12.09 -15.26 3.31
N LEU A 40 12.18 -14.71 2.08
CA LEU A 40 11.51 -13.47 1.72
C LEU A 40 9.99 -13.59 1.82
N LEU A 41 9.42 -14.72 1.38
CA LEU A 41 8.00 -15.01 1.50
C LEU A 41 7.57 -15.03 2.97
N THR A 42 8.26 -15.80 3.81
CA THR A 42 7.97 -15.91 5.25
C THR A 42 8.05 -14.54 5.92
N ARG A 43 9.06 -13.74 5.58
CA ARG A 43 9.20 -12.38 6.10
C ARG A 43 8.01 -11.50 5.70
N ASN A 44 7.62 -11.51 4.43
CA ASN A 44 6.48 -10.72 3.96
C ASN A 44 5.16 -11.14 4.61
N GLU A 45 4.96 -12.44 4.86
CA GLU A 45 3.78 -12.96 5.58
C GLU A 45 3.72 -12.47 7.03
N ILE A 46 4.87 -12.48 7.73
CA ILE A 46 4.96 -11.96 9.09
C ILE A 46 4.63 -10.46 9.12
N GLU A 47 5.25 -9.68 8.24
CA GLU A 47 5.03 -8.22 8.14
C GLU A 47 3.58 -7.89 7.78
N LEU A 48 2.97 -8.66 6.87
CA LEU A 48 1.55 -8.53 6.54
C LEU A 48 0.68 -8.80 7.78
N GLY A 49 0.95 -9.87 8.51
CA GLY A 49 0.22 -10.21 9.73
C GLY A 49 0.38 -9.16 10.84
N GLU A 50 1.52 -8.48 10.94
CA GLU A 50 1.72 -7.35 11.86
C GLU A 50 0.89 -6.13 11.44
N ILE A 51 0.85 -5.84 10.14
CA ILE A 51 0.04 -4.74 9.59
C ILE A 51 -1.46 -5.01 9.79
N ASP A 52 -1.93 -6.22 9.56
CA ASP A 52 -3.33 -6.57 9.77
C ASP A 52 -3.74 -6.38 11.25
N ARG A 53 -2.88 -6.77 12.20
CA ARG A 53 -3.11 -6.50 13.64
C ARG A 53 -3.10 -5.00 13.97
N GLU A 54 -2.28 -4.20 13.27
CA GLU A 54 -2.29 -2.75 13.43
C GLU A 54 -3.60 -2.15 12.92
N ILE A 55 -4.06 -2.57 11.73
CA ILE A 55 -5.35 -2.15 11.16
C ILE A 55 -6.49 -2.47 12.13
N GLU A 56 -6.57 -3.71 12.64
CA GLU A 56 -7.59 -4.08 13.63
C GLU A 56 -7.55 -3.19 14.88
N ARG A 57 -6.35 -2.81 15.35
CA ARG A 57 -6.19 -1.94 16.51
C ARG A 57 -6.69 -0.52 16.22
N LEU A 58 -6.34 0.01 15.05
CA LEU A 58 -6.77 1.33 14.61
C LEU A 58 -8.29 1.37 14.41
N GLU A 59 -8.89 0.33 13.83
CA GLU A 59 -10.34 0.19 13.67
C GLU A 59 -11.05 0.16 15.04
N ARG A 60 -10.55 -0.61 16.01
CA ARG A 60 -11.14 -0.64 17.35
C ARG A 60 -11.07 0.73 18.02
N ALA A 61 -9.96 1.45 17.86
CA ALA A 61 -9.79 2.80 18.37
C ALA A 61 -10.73 3.81 17.68
N GLU A 62 -10.88 3.71 16.36
CA GLU A 62 -11.78 4.56 15.57
C GLU A 62 -13.23 4.36 16.01
N ARG A 63 -13.67 3.09 16.09
CA ARG A 63 -15.03 2.74 16.55
C ARG A 63 -15.31 3.25 17.95
N HIS A 64 -14.34 3.14 18.85
CA HIS A 64 -14.47 3.64 20.22
C HIS A 64 -14.64 5.16 20.25
N GLU A 65 -13.79 5.92 19.55
CA GLU A 65 -13.92 7.38 19.51
C GLU A 65 -15.20 7.83 18.79
N ALA A 66 -15.62 7.12 17.73
CA ALA A 66 -16.87 7.37 17.04
C ALA A 66 -18.09 7.16 17.96
N GLU A 67 -18.08 6.11 18.79
CA GLU A 67 -19.14 5.85 19.76
C GLU A 67 -19.21 6.92 20.86
N ARG A 68 -18.07 7.46 21.30
CA ARG A 68 -18.04 8.60 22.25
C ARG A 68 -18.66 9.86 21.66
N VAL A 69 -18.44 10.11 20.37
CA VAL A 69 -19.09 11.21 19.65
C VAL A 69 -20.59 10.94 19.50
N ARG A 70 -20.99 9.72 19.13
CA ARG A 70 -22.39 9.32 18.92
C ARG A 70 -23.22 9.37 20.20
N SER A 71 -22.68 8.90 21.31
CA SER A 71 -23.32 8.93 22.63
C SER A 71 -23.39 10.34 23.25
N GLY A 72 -22.69 11.32 22.67
CA GLY A 72 -22.63 12.69 23.19
C GLY A 72 -21.76 12.85 24.45
N GLU A 73 -20.93 11.84 24.78
CA GLU A 73 -19.97 11.88 25.90
C GLU A 73 -18.99 13.06 25.74
N VAL A 74 -18.60 13.36 24.51
CA VAL A 74 -17.70 14.48 24.17
C VAL A 74 -18.47 15.66 23.56
N GLN A 75 -18.27 16.87 24.09
CA GLN A 75 -18.96 18.10 23.65
C GLN A 75 -17.99 19.25 23.34
N GLY A 76 -18.47 20.25 22.60
CA GLY A 76 -17.74 21.48 22.28
C GLY A 76 -16.36 21.24 21.68
N ARG A 77 -15.32 21.85 22.27
CA ARG A 77 -13.93 21.71 21.81
C ARG A 77 -13.42 20.26 21.87
N ASN A 78 -13.84 19.49 22.87
CA ASN A 78 -13.43 18.10 23.01
C ASN A 78 -13.99 17.24 21.88
N ARG A 79 -15.23 17.50 21.46
CA ARG A 79 -15.85 16.84 20.30
C ARG A 79 -15.05 17.08 19.01
N ARG A 80 -14.69 18.34 18.73
CA ARG A 80 -13.87 18.70 17.56
C ARG A 80 -12.51 18.00 17.58
N ASN A 81 -11.84 17.94 18.74
CA ASN A 81 -10.59 17.20 18.91
C ASN A 81 -10.76 15.70 18.65
N THR A 82 -11.85 15.09 19.13
CA THR A 82 -12.16 13.68 18.87
C THR A 82 -12.39 13.42 17.38
N LEU A 83 -13.10 14.31 16.67
CA LEU A 83 -13.29 14.19 15.21
C LEU A 83 -11.96 14.24 14.45
N TYR A 84 -11.05 15.16 14.80
CA TYR A 84 -9.70 15.18 14.22
C TYR A 84 -8.92 13.90 14.50
N ARG A 85 -9.07 13.33 15.71
CA ARG A 85 -8.44 12.05 16.06
C ARG A 85 -8.98 10.90 15.20
N ILE A 86 -10.29 10.84 14.98
CA ILE A 86 -10.92 9.86 14.08
C ILE A 86 -10.37 10.00 12.66
N GLN A 87 -10.30 11.22 12.13
CA GLN A 87 -9.73 11.47 10.80
C GLN A 87 -8.27 10.99 10.72
N ARG A 88 -7.46 11.24 11.74
CA ARG A 88 -6.07 10.76 11.80
C ARG A 88 -5.97 9.24 11.85
N LEU A 89 -6.84 8.57 12.61
CA LEU A 89 -6.91 7.11 12.67
C LEU A 89 -7.25 6.51 11.29
N ARG A 90 -8.23 7.09 10.57
CA ARG A 90 -8.58 6.69 9.20
C ARG A 90 -7.41 6.82 8.24
N LYS A 91 -6.72 7.96 8.24
CA LYS A 91 -5.50 8.14 7.43
C LYS A 91 -4.41 7.12 7.76
N GLN A 92 -4.24 6.77 9.03
CA GLN A 92 -3.28 5.74 9.45
C GLN A 92 -3.70 4.35 8.94
N MET A 93 -5.00 4.02 8.94
CA MET A 93 -5.51 2.80 8.34
C MET A 93 -5.23 2.75 6.84
N ASP A 94 -5.52 3.83 6.09
CA ASP A 94 -5.26 3.90 4.64
C ASP A 94 -3.78 3.64 4.30
N LEU A 95 -2.87 4.20 5.10
CA LEU A 95 -1.42 3.96 4.97
C LEU A 95 -1.06 2.49 5.24
N CYS A 96 -1.65 1.88 6.27
CA CYS A 96 -1.46 0.47 6.60
C CYS A 96 -2.01 -0.43 5.48
N GLU A 97 -3.19 -0.14 4.94
CA GLU A 97 -3.79 -0.86 3.82
C GLU A 97 -2.95 -0.76 2.55
N GLY A 98 -2.37 0.43 2.28
CA GLY A 98 -1.39 0.63 1.22
C GLY A 98 -0.19 -0.31 1.36
N ARG A 99 0.39 -0.39 2.56
CA ARG A 99 1.50 -1.32 2.85
C ARG A 99 1.05 -2.78 2.74
N ALA A 100 -0.10 -3.16 3.29
CA ALA A 100 -0.64 -4.51 3.21
C ALA A 100 -0.82 -4.98 1.77
N ARG A 101 -1.25 -4.08 0.87
CA ARG A 101 -1.35 -4.38 -0.57
C ARG A 101 0.02 -4.71 -1.18
N ILE A 102 1.06 -3.97 -0.82
CA ILE A 102 2.44 -4.23 -1.29
C ILE A 102 2.94 -5.59 -0.79
N TYR A 103 2.74 -5.93 0.48
CA TYR A 103 3.18 -7.23 1.00
C TYR A 103 2.41 -8.40 0.37
N ARG A 104 1.09 -8.28 0.21
CA ARG A 104 0.28 -9.28 -0.52
C ARG A 104 0.80 -9.50 -1.94
N HIS A 105 1.08 -8.40 -2.65
CA HIS A 105 1.66 -8.45 -3.99
C HIS A 105 3.02 -9.18 -4.00
N ASN A 106 3.91 -8.86 -3.07
CA ASN A 106 5.21 -9.51 -2.96
C ASN A 106 5.10 -11.01 -2.64
N ILE A 107 4.18 -11.41 -1.76
CA ILE A 107 3.91 -12.83 -1.43
C ILE A 107 3.45 -13.58 -2.68
N GLU A 108 2.47 -13.04 -3.40
CA GLU A 108 1.99 -13.66 -4.64
C GLU A 108 3.09 -13.78 -5.69
N LEU A 109 3.91 -12.74 -5.86
CA LEU A 109 5.05 -12.75 -6.76
C LEU A 109 6.05 -13.85 -6.38
N HIS A 110 6.44 -13.95 -5.10
CA HIS A 110 7.41 -14.95 -4.64
C HIS A 110 6.87 -16.39 -4.80
N MET A 111 5.60 -16.63 -4.48
CA MET A 111 4.95 -17.92 -4.72
C MET A 111 5.03 -18.33 -6.20
N ARG A 112 4.65 -17.41 -7.10
CA ARG A 112 4.71 -17.68 -8.55
C ARG A 112 6.14 -17.92 -9.03
N LEU A 113 7.13 -17.20 -8.50
CA LEU A 113 8.54 -17.40 -8.83
C LEU A 113 9.04 -18.77 -8.37
N ILE A 114 8.70 -19.19 -7.14
CA ILE A 114 9.05 -20.51 -6.60
C ILE A 114 8.46 -21.61 -7.48
N ASP A 115 7.16 -21.56 -7.76
CA ASP A 115 6.47 -22.54 -8.61
C ASP A 115 7.14 -22.64 -9.99
N ARG A 116 7.48 -21.48 -10.58
CA ARG A 116 8.09 -21.42 -11.90
C ARG A 116 9.49 -22.01 -11.92
N ILE A 117 10.32 -21.70 -10.92
CA ILE A 117 11.66 -22.27 -10.79
C ILE A 117 11.58 -23.80 -10.64
N GLN A 118 10.69 -24.30 -9.78
CA GLN A 118 10.49 -25.73 -9.59
C GLN A 118 10.01 -26.43 -10.87
N GLN A 119 9.12 -25.81 -11.65
CA GLN A 119 8.73 -26.31 -12.96
C GLN A 119 9.91 -26.41 -13.92
N LEU A 120 10.76 -25.37 -13.99
CA LEU A 120 11.95 -25.36 -14.83
C LEU A 120 12.96 -26.44 -14.42
N GLU A 121 13.16 -26.65 -13.12
CA GLU A 121 13.99 -27.75 -12.61
C GLU A 121 13.42 -29.10 -13.01
N ALA A 122 12.12 -29.32 -12.83
CA ALA A 122 11.47 -30.58 -13.20
C ALA A 122 11.56 -30.86 -14.72
N MET A 123 11.43 -29.83 -15.55
CA MET A 123 11.58 -29.94 -17.01
C MET A 123 13.02 -30.25 -17.41
N ALA A 124 14.00 -29.57 -16.79
CA ALA A 124 15.41 -29.83 -17.01
C ALA A 124 15.79 -31.28 -16.64
N LEU A 125 15.26 -31.79 -15.52
CA LEU A 125 15.47 -33.19 -15.09
C LEU A 125 14.83 -34.21 -16.05
N ARG A 126 13.76 -33.83 -16.76
CA ARG A 126 13.09 -34.66 -17.77
C ARG A 126 13.74 -34.57 -19.16
N GLY A 127 14.79 -33.76 -19.32
CA GLY A 127 15.48 -33.58 -20.59
C GLY A 127 14.65 -32.84 -21.64
N VAL A 128 13.70 -32.01 -21.22
CA VAL A 128 12.88 -31.20 -22.13
C VAL A 128 13.76 -30.21 -22.90
N GLY A 129 13.46 -30.04 -24.19
CA GLY A 129 14.22 -29.19 -25.11
C GLY A 129 14.22 -27.72 -24.70
N GLU A 130 15.33 -27.04 -24.98
CA GLU A 130 15.57 -25.65 -24.53
C GLU A 130 14.54 -24.65 -25.05
N ALA A 131 14.00 -24.87 -26.25
CA ALA A 131 12.97 -24.02 -26.85
C ALA A 131 11.65 -24.02 -26.06
N GLU A 132 11.27 -25.13 -25.44
CA GLU A 132 10.05 -25.22 -24.64
C GLU A 132 10.22 -24.50 -23.29
N ILE A 133 11.43 -24.53 -22.73
CA ILE A 133 11.77 -23.79 -21.51
C ILE A 133 11.68 -22.28 -21.74
N GLU A 134 12.20 -21.79 -22.87
CA GLU A 134 12.11 -20.37 -23.25
C GLU A 134 10.68 -19.90 -23.50
N GLN A 135 9.85 -20.72 -24.15
CA GLN A 135 8.45 -20.36 -24.41
C GLN A 135 7.65 -20.16 -23.12
N ILE A 136 7.87 -21.01 -22.12
CA ILE A 136 7.13 -20.86 -20.86
C ILE A 136 7.72 -19.72 -20.00
N ALA A 137 9.00 -19.37 -20.18
CA ALA A 137 9.55 -18.16 -19.58
C ALA A 137 8.91 -16.88 -20.15
N LEU A 138 8.72 -16.82 -21.47
CA LEU A 138 8.00 -15.73 -22.13
C LEU A 138 6.57 -15.56 -21.62
N ARG A 139 5.82 -16.66 -21.45
CA ARG A 139 4.45 -16.62 -20.90
C ARG A 139 4.42 -16.05 -19.48
N PHE A 140 5.41 -16.39 -18.66
CA PHE A 140 5.50 -15.86 -17.31
C PHE A 140 5.71 -14.35 -17.30
N ASP A 141 6.54 -13.83 -18.19
CA ASP A 141 6.75 -12.38 -18.33
C ASP A 141 5.44 -11.67 -18.72
N GLU A 142 4.69 -12.22 -19.67
CA GLU A 142 3.38 -11.68 -20.08
C GLU A 142 2.36 -11.69 -18.94
N GLU A 143 2.32 -12.76 -18.13
CA GLU A 143 1.44 -12.85 -16.97
C GLU A 143 1.85 -11.89 -15.85
N ARG A 144 3.15 -11.65 -15.67
CA ARG A 144 3.66 -10.69 -14.70
C ARG A 144 3.35 -9.25 -15.11
N GLU A 145 3.58 -8.88 -16.36
CA GLU A 145 3.28 -7.52 -16.87
C GLU A 145 1.80 -7.18 -16.68
N LYS A 146 0.88 -8.10 -17.03
CA LYS A 146 -0.57 -7.92 -16.79
C LYS A 146 -0.89 -7.73 -15.31
N PHE A 147 -0.20 -8.45 -14.44
CA PHE A 147 -0.39 -8.35 -13.00
C PHE A 147 0.12 -7.00 -12.46
N GLU A 148 1.28 -6.52 -12.93
CA GLU A 148 1.83 -5.21 -12.57
C GLU A 148 0.94 -4.04 -13.05
N GLU A 149 0.42 -4.10 -14.28
CA GLU A 149 -0.53 -3.11 -14.79
C GLU A 149 -1.78 -2.99 -13.92
N THR A 150 -2.32 -4.14 -13.46
CA THR A 150 -3.50 -4.19 -12.60
C THR A 150 -3.25 -3.55 -11.24
N VAL A 151 -2.04 -3.74 -10.69
CA VAL A 151 -1.66 -3.23 -9.37
C VAL A 151 -1.35 -1.73 -9.41
N HIS A 152 -0.65 -1.25 -10.45
CA HIS A 152 -0.33 0.16 -10.61
C HIS A 152 -1.56 1.04 -10.89
N ALA A 153 -2.55 0.53 -11.61
CA ALA A 153 -3.82 1.24 -11.83
C ALA A 153 -4.55 1.56 -10.51
N GLY A 154 -4.36 0.76 -9.45
CA GLY A 154 -4.95 0.99 -8.14
C GLY A 154 -4.22 1.98 -7.24
N ALA A 155 -2.95 2.31 -7.53
CA ALA A 155 -2.09 3.12 -6.67
C ALA A 155 -2.08 4.63 -7.03
N ALA A 156 -2.50 5.01 -8.23
CA ALA A 156 -2.44 6.39 -8.71
C ALA A 156 -3.54 7.32 -8.13
N LEU A 157 -4.43 6.83 -7.27
CA LEU A 157 -5.59 7.57 -6.74
C LEU A 157 -5.35 8.32 -5.43
N THR A 158 -4.19 8.17 -4.78
CA THR A 158 -3.92 8.75 -3.45
C THR A 158 -3.03 10.00 -3.49
N GLY A 159 -3.43 11.00 -4.28
CA GLY A 159 -2.80 12.33 -4.27
C GLY A 159 -3.52 13.28 -3.32
N GLU A 160 -3.09 13.40 -2.06
CA GLU A 160 -3.61 14.41 -1.12
C GLU A 160 -2.82 15.73 -1.25
N THR A 161 -3.54 16.82 -1.57
CA THR A 161 -3.05 18.20 -1.49
C THR A 161 -3.29 18.75 -0.08
N PRO A 162 -2.38 19.53 0.52
CA PRO A 162 -2.64 20.16 1.82
C PRO A 162 -3.84 21.12 1.75
N LEU A 163 -4.73 21.02 2.74
CA LEU A 163 -6.06 21.66 2.76
C LEU A 163 -6.03 22.97 3.57
N GLY A 164 -6.84 23.96 3.17
CA GLY A 164 -7.04 25.20 3.93
C GLY A 164 -8.14 25.09 4.99
N ALA A 165 -8.10 25.94 6.02
CA ALA A 165 -8.97 25.90 7.20
C ALA A 165 -10.49 25.85 6.92
N SER A 166 -10.97 26.50 5.85
CA SER A 166 -12.39 26.49 5.46
C SER A 166 -12.87 25.13 4.93
N ARG A 167 -11.97 24.35 4.33
CA ARG A 167 -12.27 23.02 3.79
C ARG A 167 -12.23 21.97 4.89
N GLU A 168 -11.30 22.08 5.84
CA GLU A 168 -11.22 21.21 7.01
C GLU A 168 -12.51 21.23 7.85
N GLU A 169 -13.11 22.40 8.08
CA GLU A 169 -14.37 22.48 8.84
C GLU A 169 -15.54 21.79 8.14
N ARG A 170 -15.57 21.83 6.80
CA ARG A 170 -16.57 21.10 6.01
C ARG A 170 -16.38 19.59 6.09
N GLU A 171 -15.13 19.14 6.05
CA GLU A 171 -14.78 17.72 6.18
C GLU A 171 -15.12 17.17 7.57
N LEU A 172 -14.81 17.93 8.63
CA LEU A 172 -15.20 17.55 9.99
C LEU A 172 -16.72 17.51 10.17
N ALA A 173 -17.45 18.48 9.63
CA ALA A 173 -18.91 18.49 9.68
C ALA A 173 -19.54 17.36 8.84
N ALA A 174 -18.86 16.90 7.77
CA ALA A 174 -19.29 15.73 7.00
C ALA A 174 -19.04 14.44 7.79
N LEU A 175 -17.87 14.30 8.40
CA LEU A 175 -17.50 13.17 9.25
C LEU A 175 -18.44 13.06 10.47
N GLU A 176 -18.80 14.19 11.08
CA GLU A 176 -19.76 14.23 12.19
C GLU A 176 -21.14 13.71 11.78
N ARG A 177 -21.65 14.15 10.63
CA ARG A 177 -22.92 13.65 10.06
C ARG A 177 -22.87 12.16 9.73
N GLU A 178 -21.75 11.69 9.19
CA GLU A 178 -21.50 10.27 8.93
C GLU A 178 -21.58 9.43 10.22
N ILE A 179 -20.87 9.83 11.28
CA ILE A 179 -20.81 9.12 12.56
C ILE A 179 -22.17 9.07 13.26
N LEU A 180 -22.93 10.17 13.19
CA LEU A 180 -24.27 10.28 13.76
C LEU A 180 -25.33 9.50 12.98
N GLY A 181 -24.99 8.95 11.80
CA GLY A 181 -25.92 8.19 10.97
C GLY A 181 -26.92 9.05 10.21
N GLU A 182 -26.72 10.37 10.14
CA GLU A 182 -27.58 11.31 9.41
C GLU A 182 -27.41 11.19 7.88
N SER A 183 -26.43 10.41 7.42
CA SER A 183 -26.07 10.22 6.01
C SER A 183 -26.60 8.94 5.37
N ARG A 184 -27.56 8.23 5.97
CA ARG A 184 -28.26 7.13 5.27
C ARG A 184 -29.55 7.69 4.64
N PRO A 185 -29.59 8.02 3.34
CA PRO A 185 -30.89 8.08 2.68
C PRO A 185 -31.51 6.71 2.87
N ALA A 186 -32.62 6.65 3.62
CA ALA A 186 -33.47 5.48 3.61
C ALA A 186 -33.82 5.23 2.15
N GLU A 187 -33.43 4.08 1.60
CA GLU A 187 -33.98 3.57 0.35
C GLU A 187 -35.50 3.61 0.51
N ALA A 188 -36.12 4.58 -0.16
CA ALA A 188 -37.56 4.59 -0.33
C ALA A 188 -37.92 3.33 -1.12
N PRO A 189 -38.96 2.59 -0.72
CA PRO A 189 -39.37 1.40 -1.45
C PRO A 189 -39.71 1.80 -2.89
N GLU A 190 -39.08 1.12 -3.85
CA GLU A 190 -39.35 1.23 -5.28
C GLU A 190 -40.82 0.89 -5.54
N GLY A 191 -41.66 1.93 -5.54
CA GLY A 191 -42.98 1.89 -6.12
C GLY A 191 -42.84 2.07 -7.62
N GLU A 192 -43.08 1.00 -8.36
CA GLU A 192 -43.41 1.02 -9.78
C GLU A 192 -44.39 2.16 -10.07
N LEU A 193 -44.10 2.98 -11.09
CA LEU A 193 -45.08 3.36 -12.10
C LEU A 193 -44.36 4.02 -13.28
N SER A 194 -44.33 3.24 -14.36
CA SER A 194 -44.29 3.63 -15.76
C SER A 194 -45.04 4.94 -16.03
N VAL A 195 -44.46 5.84 -16.85
CA VAL A 195 -44.97 6.29 -18.17
C VAL A 195 -43.97 7.31 -18.75
N GLU A 196 -43.29 6.93 -19.83
CA GLU A 196 -42.87 7.84 -20.92
C GLU A 196 -43.98 7.85 -22.00
N PRO A 197 -44.02 8.76 -23.01
CA PRO A 197 -43.03 9.79 -23.37
C PRO A 197 -43.65 11.17 -23.80
N THR A 198 -42.77 12.03 -24.31
CA THR A 198 -42.93 12.98 -25.44
C THR A 198 -43.35 14.42 -25.16
N GLY A 199 -42.48 15.36 -25.55
CA GLY A 199 -42.85 16.75 -25.82
C GLY A 199 -41.72 17.78 -25.68
N GLU A 200 -40.76 17.79 -26.62
CA GLU A 200 -40.04 19.02 -27.03
C GLU A 200 -41.04 20.01 -27.67
N PRO A 201 -40.84 21.36 -27.68
CA PRO A 201 -39.58 21.98 -28.14
C PRO A 201 -39.12 23.32 -27.51
N ALA A 202 -37.83 23.58 -27.72
CA ALA A 202 -37.15 24.84 -28.06
C ALA A 202 -37.49 26.16 -27.31
N ILE A 203 -36.49 26.67 -26.58
CA ILE A 203 -36.23 28.12 -26.45
C ILE A 203 -34.72 28.38 -26.51
N GLU A 204 -34.30 29.13 -27.53
CA GLU A 204 -32.98 29.75 -27.70
C GLU A 204 -32.73 30.82 -26.62
N ALA A 205 -31.54 30.80 -25.99
CA ALA A 205 -31.02 31.97 -25.28
C ALA A 205 -29.48 31.97 -25.24
N ASN A 206 -28.92 32.45 -26.34
CA ASN A 206 -27.78 33.37 -26.42
C ASN A 206 -27.19 33.87 -25.08
N VAL A 207 -25.98 33.43 -24.70
CA VAL A 207 -25.07 34.18 -23.81
C VAL A 207 -23.61 34.00 -24.26
N GLN A 208 -22.92 35.14 -24.32
CA GLN A 208 -21.57 35.41 -24.83
C GLN A 208 -20.43 34.59 -24.19
N PRO A 209 -19.32 34.35 -24.92
CA PRO A 209 -18.08 33.83 -24.35
C PRO A 209 -17.28 34.93 -23.62
N LEU A 210 -16.91 34.70 -22.36
CA LEU A 210 -15.90 35.48 -21.64
C LEU A 210 -14.47 35.06 -22.05
N PRO A 211 -13.51 36.01 -22.13
CA PRO A 211 -12.13 35.74 -22.54
C PRO A 211 -11.28 35.13 -21.41
N PRO A 212 -10.19 34.39 -21.75
CA PRO A 212 -9.28 33.83 -20.75
C PRO A 212 -8.37 34.92 -20.17
N ALA A 213 -8.46 35.11 -18.85
CA ALA A 213 -7.49 35.89 -18.09
C ALA A 213 -6.22 35.06 -17.88
N GLY A 214 -5.13 35.50 -18.53
CA GLY A 214 -3.79 35.04 -18.20
C GLY A 214 -3.38 35.56 -16.82
N PHE A 215 -2.98 34.65 -15.94
CA PHE A 215 -2.26 34.98 -14.72
C PHE A 215 -0.86 34.35 -14.83
N GLU A 216 0.11 35.18 -15.21
CA GLU A 216 1.52 34.93 -14.93
C GLU A 216 1.74 35.04 -13.42
N THR A 217 1.85 33.90 -12.73
CA THR A 217 2.39 33.88 -11.37
C THR A 217 3.91 33.77 -11.45
N VAL A 218 4.57 34.91 -11.35
CA VAL A 218 6.01 35.01 -11.04
C VAL A 218 6.20 34.58 -9.59
N VAL A 219 6.76 33.39 -9.38
CA VAL A 219 7.18 32.90 -8.07
C VAL A 219 8.60 33.44 -7.81
N PRO A 220 8.83 34.26 -6.77
CA PRO A 220 10.18 34.67 -6.41
C PRO A 220 10.97 33.49 -5.80
N PRO A 221 12.30 33.43 -5.99
CA PRO A 221 13.13 32.38 -5.41
C PRO A 221 13.19 32.54 -3.89
N ILE A 222 12.84 31.46 -3.18
CA ILE A 222 13.01 31.34 -1.73
C ILE A 222 14.51 31.14 -1.46
N GLU A 223 15.15 32.15 -0.89
CA GLU A 223 16.51 32.03 -0.35
C GLU A 223 16.53 30.98 0.77
N ARG A 224 17.28 29.90 0.55
CA ARG A 224 17.56 28.86 1.56
C ARG A 224 18.32 29.47 2.73
N ALA A 225 17.73 29.43 3.91
CA ALA A 225 18.45 29.62 5.15
C ALA A 225 19.47 28.47 5.36
N PRO A 226 20.67 28.75 5.89
CA PRO A 226 21.65 27.72 6.20
C PRO A 226 21.19 26.86 7.38
N GLU A 227 21.27 25.55 7.23
CA GLU A 227 20.99 24.56 8.28
C GLU A 227 22.01 24.70 9.43
N PRO A 228 21.57 24.67 10.71
CA PRO A 228 22.49 24.58 11.84
C PRO A 228 23.10 23.17 11.89
N GLY A 229 24.43 23.12 11.91
CA GLY A 229 25.21 21.90 12.04
C GLY A 229 24.84 21.15 13.33
N ILE A 230 24.47 19.89 13.17
CA ILE A 230 24.32 18.96 14.30
C ILE A 230 25.71 18.39 14.55
N GLU A 231 26.30 18.87 15.63
CA GLU A 231 27.55 18.37 16.20
C GLU A 231 27.40 16.91 16.62
N ALA A 232 28.44 16.14 16.31
CA ALA A 232 28.59 14.75 16.67
C ALA A 232 28.98 14.62 18.15
N GLU A 233 28.15 13.95 18.93
CA GLU A 233 28.49 13.35 20.22
C GLU A 233 27.75 11.99 20.26
N GLY A 234 28.29 10.87 20.67
CA GLY A 234 29.56 10.53 21.28
C GLY A 234 29.47 9.04 21.61
N GLU A 235 30.59 8.34 21.48
CA GLU A 235 30.74 6.94 21.86
C GLU A 235 30.43 6.74 23.36
N ALA A 236 29.67 5.70 23.68
CA ALA A 236 29.70 5.09 25.01
C ALA A 236 29.50 3.58 24.85
N GLY A 237 30.59 2.83 25.02
CA GLY A 237 30.62 1.39 25.04
C GLY A 237 29.83 0.82 26.22
N SER A 238 29.11 -0.28 25.96
CA SER A 238 28.47 -1.09 26.99
C SER A 238 29.13 -2.47 27.01
N GLU A 239 30.08 -2.61 27.92
CA GLU A 239 30.60 -3.86 28.45
C GLU A 239 29.48 -4.67 29.11
N ALA A 240 29.22 -5.89 28.64
CA ALA A 240 28.43 -6.91 29.34
C ALA A 240 28.74 -8.27 28.71
N ALA A 241 28.82 -9.40 29.40
CA ALA A 241 28.89 -9.76 30.80
C ALA A 241 29.22 -11.27 30.74
N GLU A 242 30.12 -11.76 31.59
CA GLU A 242 30.56 -13.15 31.60
C GLU A 242 29.41 -14.13 31.92
N PRO A 243 29.40 -15.34 31.31
CA PRO A 243 28.41 -16.35 31.64
C PRO A 243 28.78 -17.11 32.94
N ARG A 244 27.96 -16.95 33.97
CA ARG A 244 27.96 -17.79 35.18
C ARG A 244 27.53 -19.21 34.83
N THR A 245 28.48 -20.14 34.82
CA THR A 245 28.23 -21.58 34.83
C THR A 245 27.71 -22.00 36.20
N ARG A 246 26.40 -22.32 36.29
CA ARG A 246 25.85 -23.07 37.42
C ARG A 246 25.97 -24.57 37.12
N ARG A 247 26.95 -25.18 37.77
CA ARG A 247 27.12 -26.62 37.95
C ARG A 247 26.02 -27.11 38.90
N LEU A 248 25.10 -27.94 38.42
CA LEU A 248 24.19 -28.75 39.23
C LEU A 248 24.78 -30.15 39.30
N GLU A 249 25.35 -30.47 40.45
CA GLU A 249 25.46 -31.83 40.98
C GLU A 249 24.21 -32.10 41.85
N LEU A 250 23.85 -33.38 42.02
CA LEU A 250 22.70 -34.00 42.73
C LEU A 250 21.72 -34.64 41.73
N GLU A 251 21.49 -35.96 41.68
CA GLU A 251 21.85 -37.14 42.48
C GLU A 251 21.99 -38.36 41.56
#